data_AF-A0A1Y4T3A8-F1
#
_entry.id   AF-A0A1Y4T3A8-F1
#
_cell.length_a   1.000
_cell.length_b   1.000
_cell.length_c   1.000
_cell.angle_alpha   90.00
_cell.angle_beta   90.00
_cell.angle_gamma   90.00
#
_symmetry.space_group_name_H-M   'P 1'
#
loop_
_entity.id
_entity.type
_entity.pdbx_description
1 polymer ?
#
loop_
_entity_poly.entity_id
_entity_poly.type
_entity_poly.pdbx_seq_one_letter_code
_entity_poly.pdbx_strand_id
1 'polypeptide(L)'
;MQEHGVTVSESRGRFSYRTADRTKPISSRKLGDDFSKEKVLAALAENAERKKTAKLYSSDPRPDRISHLIDIQAKLAAGKGVGYEHWAKIFNLKQLAKSMALFTRYNLNSEEELNARVAELQEKRDEALKVVKDLEGRIKANQELSRHVLAYVQNKKFAQQVKTAKNPETFREQHRAELTAYQAAAAYFKAQKITKLPSLKQLEAEREQLISEKARFYEAYREAKKAWMELSTAQQNLASMLRQDERHQVQEGGLHDTDIAH
;
A
#
# COMPACT_ATOMS: atom_id res chain seq x y z
N MET A 1 31.38 16.61 19.25
CA MET A 1 32.34 17.29 20.15
C MET A 1 33.55 17.84 19.40
N GLN A 2 34.19 17.05 18.51
CA GLN A 2 35.21 17.59 17.59
C GLN A 2 34.63 18.65 16.63
N GLU A 3 33.39 18.46 16.15
CA GLU A 3 32.67 19.47 15.33
C GLU A 3 32.43 20.82 16.03
N HIS A 4 32.50 20.87 17.37
CA HIS A 4 32.39 22.11 18.15
C HIS A 4 33.73 22.57 18.72
N GLY A 5 34.84 22.01 18.24
CA GLY A 5 36.19 22.40 18.67
C GLY A 5 36.53 22.01 20.11
N VAL A 6 35.82 21.06 20.72
CA VAL A 6 36.06 20.58 22.09
C VAL A 6 36.60 19.15 22.08
N THR A 7 37.81 18.97 22.58
CA THR A 7 38.40 17.65 22.83
C THR A 7 38.14 17.24 24.28
N VAL A 8 37.62 16.03 24.49
CA VAL A 8 37.43 15.45 25.82
C VAL A 8 38.47 14.37 26.03
N SER A 9 39.14 14.41 27.18
CA SER A 9 40.06 13.35 27.63
C SER A 9 39.68 12.86 29.02
N GLU A 10 39.99 11.60 29.31
CA GLU A 10 39.76 11.00 30.61
C GLU A 10 41.08 10.78 31.33
N SER A 11 41.16 11.18 32.59
CA SER A 11 42.28 10.86 33.48
C SER A 11 41.77 10.66 34.90
N ARG A 12 42.23 9.58 35.55
CA ARG A 12 41.86 9.23 36.94
C ARG A 12 40.33 9.24 37.19
N GLY A 13 39.57 8.70 36.23
CA GLY A 13 38.10 8.61 36.29
C GLY A 13 37.36 9.93 36.08
N ARG A 14 38.05 11.02 35.71
CA ARG A 14 37.44 12.35 35.50
C ARG A 14 37.63 12.81 34.07
N PHE A 15 36.58 13.45 33.53
CA PHE A 15 36.67 14.14 32.25
C PHE A 15 37.40 15.48 32.38
N SER A 16 38.18 15.79 31.36
CA SER A 16 38.81 17.07 31.12
C SER A 16 38.49 17.54 29.71
N TYR A 17 38.25 18.84 29.57
CA TYR A 17 37.72 19.46 28.37
C TYR A 17 38.71 20.49 27.84
N ARG A 18 39.06 20.42 26.56
CA ARG A 18 39.94 21.38 25.89
C ARG A 18 39.24 21.98 24.70
N THR A 19 39.01 23.29 24.76
CA THR A 19 38.51 24.11 23.67
C THR A 19 39.66 24.51 22.74
N ALA A 20 39.36 24.87 21.49
CA ALA A 20 40.37 25.17 20.47
C ALA A 20 41.29 26.37 20.81
N ASP A 21 40.80 27.31 21.61
CA ASP A 21 41.50 28.50 22.09
C ASP A 21 42.45 28.24 23.26
N ARG A 22 42.47 27.02 23.83
CA ARG A 22 43.23 26.69 25.04
C ARG A 22 44.28 25.63 24.82
N THR A 23 45.50 25.93 25.25
CA THR A 23 46.62 24.97 25.24
C THR A 23 46.45 23.86 26.29
N LYS A 24 45.89 24.18 27.47
CA LYS A 24 45.71 23.23 28.59
C LYS A 24 44.23 22.88 28.82
N PRO A 25 43.90 21.59 29.07
CA PRO A 25 42.54 21.16 29.35
C PRO A 25 42.06 21.63 30.73
N ILE A 26 40.75 21.84 30.87
CA ILE A 26 40.07 22.15 32.12
C ILE A 26 39.42 20.86 32.64
N SER A 27 39.80 20.44 33.85
CA SER A 27 39.17 19.28 34.48
C SER A 27 37.75 19.60 34.94
N SER A 28 36.86 18.61 34.87
CA SER A 28 35.49 18.64 35.43
C SER A 28 35.42 19.22 36.84
N ARG A 29 36.41 18.95 37.71
CA ARG A 29 36.49 19.55 39.06
C ARG A 29 36.42 21.08 39.06
N LYS A 30 36.98 21.75 38.04
CA LYS A 30 36.97 23.21 37.91
C LYS A 30 35.71 23.75 37.23
N LEU A 31 35.02 22.91 36.46
CA LEU A 31 33.81 23.29 35.72
C LEU A 31 32.53 23.07 36.53
N GLY A 32 32.59 22.23 37.56
CA GLY A 32 31.46 21.91 38.44
C GLY A 32 30.85 20.54 38.14
N ASP A 33 29.92 20.13 39.00
CA ASP A 33 29.37 18.77 39.01
C ASP A 33 28.57 18.43 37.76
N ASP A 34 27.98 19.43 37.09
CA ASP A 34 27.27 19.25 35.81
C ASP A 34 28.18 18.75 34.68
N PHE A 35 29.49 18.99 34.80
CA PHE A 35 30.51 18.52 33.86
C PHE A 35 31.25 17.27 34.36
N SER A 36 30.77 16.65 35.44
CA SER A 36 31.27 15.35 35.88
C SER A 36 31.02 14.28 34.82
N LYS A 37 31.84 13.22 34.84
CA LYS A 37 31.70 12.09 33.91
C LYS A 37 30.31 11.48 33.98
N GLU A 38 29.80 11.26 35.19
CA GLU A 38 28.48 10.66 35.40
C GLU A 38 27.35 11.53 34.83
N LYS A 39 27.34 12.84 35.14
CA LYS A 39 26.28 13.74 34.66
C LYS A 39 26.30 13.92 33.16
N VAL A 40 27.48 14.06 32.55
CA VAL A 40 27.61 14.18 31.10
C VAL A 40 27.19 12.89 30.40
N LEU A 41 27.59 11.71 30.89
CA LEU A 41 27.15 10.44 30.32
C LEU A 41 25.64 10.22 30.50
N ALA A 42 25.07 10.58 31.64
CA ALA A 42 23.63 10.50 31.88
C ALA A 42 22.84 11.40 30.91
N ALA A 43 23.28 12.64 30.73
CA ALA A 43 22.66 13.58 29.78
C ALA A 43 22.79 13.09 28.32
N LEU A 44 23.95 12.51 27.96
CA LEU A 44 24.14 11.93 26.62
C LEU A 44 23.27 10.68 26.42
N ALA A 45 23.11 9.84 27.43
CA ALA A 45 22.23 8.67 27.39
C ALA A 45 20.77 9.10 27.22
N GLU A 46 20.30 10.08 28.00
CA GLU A 46 18.97 10.64 27.86
C GLU A 46 18.74 11.26 26.47
N ASN A 47 19.72 12.00 25.95
CA ASN A 47 19.66 12.55 24.60
C ASN A 47 19.66 11.47 23.51
N ALA A 48 20.37 10.35 23.72
CA ALA A 48 20.34 9.22 22.81
C ALA A 48 18.96 8.54 22.79
N GLU A 49 18.32 8.37 23.95
CA GLU A 49 16.95 7.85 24.05
C GLU A 49 15.92 8.83 23.44
N ARG A 50 16.07 10.14 23.65
CA ARG A 50 15.27 11.18 22.98
C ARG A 50 15.44 11.15 21.45
N LYS A 51 16.64 10.91 20.93
CA LYS A 51 16.86 10.74 19.48
C LYS A 51 16.26 9.44 18.93
N LYS A 52 16.33 8.34 19.68
CA LYS A 52 15.69 7.07 19.31
C LYS A 52 14.16 7.21 19.24
N THR A 53 13.56 7.86 20.23
CA THR A 53 12.12 8.17 20.22
C THR A 53 11.75 9.11 19.08
N ALA A 54 12.51 10.17 18.80
CA ALA A 54 12.30 11.02 17.64
C ALA A 54 12.40 10.27 16.29
N LYS A 55 13.32 9.29 16.16
CA LYS A 55 13.40 8.40 14.99
C LYS A 55 12.20 7.44 14.88
N LEU A 56 11.58 7.04 15.99
CA LEU A 56 10.34 6.26 15.96
C LEU A 56 9.14 7.09 15.46
N TYR A 57 9.20 8.42 15.60
CA TYR A 57 8.26 9.37 14.99
C TYR A 57 8.67 9.78 13.56
N SER A 58 9.61 9.05 12.93
CA SER A 58 10.05 9.31 11.56
C SER A 58 8.86 9.39 10.61
N SER A 59 8.94 10.41 9.76
CA SER A 59 8.01 10.81 8.70
C SER A 59 7.24 9.67 8.06
N ASP A 60 5.94 9.89 7.86
CA ASP A 60 5.04 9.07 7.04
C ASP A 60 5.82 8.47 5.85
N PRO A 61 5.94 7.12 5.74
CA PRO A 61 6.70 6.47 4.68
C PRO A 61 6.16 6.78 3.27
N ARG A 62 5.01 7.47 3.16
CA ARG A 62 4.48 8.00 1.90
C ARG A 62 4.07 9.47 2.11
N PRO A 63 5.04 10.40 2.14
CA PRO A 63 4.76 11.80 2.46
C PRO A 63 3.82 12.47 1.44
N ASP A 64 3.69 11.94 0.23
CA ASP A 64 2.81 12.45 -0.82
C ASP A 64 1.37 11.94 -0.72
N ARG A 65 1.11 10.92 0.10
CA ARG A 65 -0.24 10.34 0.24
C ARG A 65 -1.10 11.21 1.16
N ILE A 66 -2.40 11.27 0.84
CA ILE A 66 -3.42 11.77 1.75
C ILE A 66 -3.84 10.65 2.69
N SER A 67 -3.76 10.89 3.98
CA SER A 67 -4.16 9.97 5.05
C SER A 67 -5.39 10.52 5.78
N HIS A 68 -6.13 9.63 6.44
CA HIS A 68 -7.28 10.03 7.26
C HIS A 68 -6.84 10.93 8.44
N LEU A 69 -7.70 11.88 8.81
CA LEU A 69 -7.50 12.68 10.02
C LEU A 69 -7.52 11.80 11.27
N ILE A 70 -6.70 12.18 12.24
CA ILE A 70 -6.64 11.56 13.56
C ILE A 70 -7.75 12.17 14.42
N ASP A 71 -8.58 11.32 15.03
CA ASP A 71 -9.46 11.74 16.12
C ASP A 71 -8.60 12.00 17.38
N ILE A 72 -8.23 13.27 17.58
CA ILE A 72 -7.35 13.69 18.65
C ILE A 72 -7.97 13.37 20.01
N GLN A 73 -9.26 13.62 20.19
CA GLN A 73 -9.94 13.42 21.48
C GLN A 73 -9.98 11.94 21.86
N ALA A 74 -10.26 11.05 20.90
CA ALA A 74 -10.19 9.61 21.12
C ALA A 74 -8.76 9.15 21.49
N LYS A 75 -7.72 9.75 20.88
CA LYS A 75 -6.33 9.41 21.20
C LYS A 75 -5.90 9.94 22.58
N LEU A 76 -6.35 11.12 22.98
CA LEU A 76 -6.11 11.65 24.33
C LEU A 76 -6.81 10.78 25.39
N ALA A 77 -8.06 10.38 25.16
CA ALA A 77 -8.79 9.46 26.03
C ALA A 77 -8.08 8.09 26.18
N ALA A 78 -7.34 7.66 25.14
CA ALA A 78 -6.50 6.46 25.18
C ALA A 78 -5.13 6.67 25.86
N GLY A 79 -4.93 7.79 26.58
CA GLY A 79 -3.72 8.05 27.37
C GLY A 79 -2.56 8.67 26.59
N LYS A 80 -2.79 9.25 25.41
CA LYS A 80 -1.76 10.02 24.70
C LYS A 80 -1.57 11.39 25.36
N GLY A 81 -0.31 11.80 25.51
CA GLY A 81 0.03 13.08 26.14
C GLY A 81 0.07 14.27 25.18
N VAL A 82 0.30 15.46 25.73
CA VAL A 82 0.30 16.76 25.03
C VAL A 82 1.22 16.83 23.80
N GLY A 83 2.36 16.13 23.82
CA GLY A 83 3.26 16.07 22.66
C GLY A 83 2.65 15.36 21.45
N TYR A 84 1.86 14.31 21.69
CA TYR A 84 1.14 13.61 20.63
C TYR A 84 0.00 14.46 20.07
N GLU A 85 -0.70 15.20 20.94
CA GLU A 85 -1.75 16.14 20.54
C GLU A 85 -1.21 17.18 19.55
N HIS A 86 -0.10 17.83 19.90
CA HIS A 86 0.52 18.84 19.07
C HIS A 86 0.93 18.28 17.70
N TRP A 87 1.56 17.10 17.70
CA TRP A 87 1.90 16.40 16.46
C TRP A 87 0.65 16.06 15.62
N ALA A 88 -0.41 15.55 16.25
CA ALA A 88 -1.64 15.15 15.57
C ALA A 88 -2.38 16.36 14.97
N LYS A 89 -2.38 17.53 15.64
CA LYS A 89 -2.91 18.78 15.08
C LYS A 89 -2.17 19.20 13.81
N ILE A 90 -0.83 19.20 13.85
CA ILE A 90 0.00 19.53 12.67
C ILE A 90 -0.21 18.50 11.56
N PHE A 91 -0.30 17.22 11.91
CA PHE A 91 -0.55 16.14 10.95
C PHE A 91 -1.90 16.35 10.27
N ASN A 92 -2.98 16.53 11.02
CA ASN A 92 -4.32 16.76 10.48
C ASN A 92 -4.37 17.98 9.57
N LEU A 93 -3.75 19.10 10.00
CA LEU A 93 -3.67 20.32 9.18
C LEU A 93 -2.97 20.06 7.84
N LYS A 94 -1.88 19.28 7.83
CA LYS A 94 -1.20 18.89 6.59
C LYS A 94 -2.09 18.00 5.70
N GLN A 95 -2.84 17.06 6.27
CA GLN A 95 -3.74 16.20 5.50
C GLN A 95 -4.93 16.98 4.92
N LEU A 96 -5.46 17.96 5.67
CA LEU A 96 -6.49 18.88 5.17
C LEU A 96 -5.98 19.74 4.03
N ALA A 97 -4.78 20.34 4.16
CA ALA A 97 -4.18 21.13 3.10
C ALA A 97 -4.00 20.32 1.80
N LYS A 98 -3.56 19.05 1.91
CA LYS A 98 -3.47 18.15 0.76
C LYS A 98 -4.84 17.80 0.17
N SER A 99 -5.85 17.60 1.02
CA SER A 99 -7.23 17.32 0.59
C SER A 99 -7.79 18.51 -0.20
N MET A 100 -7.59 19.74 0.29
CA MET A 100 -7.96 20.96 -0.41
C MET A 100 -7.23 21.13 -1.75
N ALA A 101 -5.92 20.90 -1.78
CA ALA A 101 -5.15 20.94 -3.03
C ALA A 101 -5.66 19.93 -4.06
N LEU A 102 -6.14 18.77 -3.61
CA LEU A 102 -6.75 17.76 -4.48
C LEU A 102 -8.07 18.26 -5.06
N PHE A 103 -8.94 18.86 -4.24
CA PHE A 103 -10.21 19.44 -4.72
C PHE A 103 -9.96 20.53 -5.76
N THR A 104 -9.00 21.44 -5.51
CA THR A 104 -8.60 22.46 -6.48
C THR A 104 -8.08 21.84 -7.78
N ARG A 105 -7.26 20.79 -7.70
CA ARG A 105 -6.73 20.10 -8.90
C ARG A 105 -7.83 19.48 -9.76
N TYR A 106 -8.88 18.95 -9.14
CA TYR A 106 -10.03 18.39 -9.84
C TYR A 106 -11.11 19.42 -10.15
N ASN A 107 -10.89 20.70 -9.81
CA ASN A 107 -11.87 21.78 -9.93
C ASN A 107 -13.21 21.44 -9.26
N LEU A 108 -13.13 20.84 -8.06
CA LEU A 108 -14.29 20.48 -7.24
C LEU A 108 -14.55 21.61 -6.24
N ASN A 109 -15.67 22.31 -6.41
CA ASN A 109 -16.01 23.51 -5.65
C ASN A 109 -17.25 23.33 -4.76
N SER A 110 -17.91 22.17 -4.81
CA SER A 110 -19.06 21.82 -3.97
C SER A 110 -18.99 20.39 -3.45
N GLU A 111 -19.74 20.10 -2.39
CA GLU A 111 -19.84 18.73 -1.86
C GLU A 111 -20.54 17.80 -2.86
N GLU A 112 -21.53 18.31 -3.60
CA GLU A 112 -22.24 17.58 -4.64
C GLU A 112 -21.29 17.17 -5.78
N GLU A 113 -20.45 18.09 -6.26
CA GLU A 113 -19.43 17.80 -7.29
C GLU A 113 -18.43 16.75 -6.80
N LEU A 114 -17.97 16.86 -5.55
CA LEU A 114 -17.06 15.88 -4.94
C LEU A 114 -17.71 14.50 -4.85
N ASN A 115 -18.95 14.44 -4.35
CA ASN A 115 -19.71 13.20 -4.20
C ASN A 115 -19.93 12.53 -5.57
N ALA A 116 -20.35 13.31 -6.57
CA ALA A 116 -20.54 12.82 -7.94
C ALA A 116 -19.23 12.28 -8.53
N ARG A 117 -18.12 12.99 -8.35
CA ARG A 117 -16.81 12.57 -8.86
C ARG A 117 -16.29 11.29 -8.19
N VAL A 118 -16.48 11.16 -6.88
CA VAL A 118 -16.11 9.93 -6.16
C VAL A 118 -16.95 8.74 -6.64
N ALA A 119 -18.26 8.93 -6.83
CA ALA A 119 -19.14 7.90 -7.37
C ALA A 119 -18.75 7.49 -8.79
N GLU A 120 -18.50 8.44 -9.68
CA GLU A 120 -18.04 8.19 -11.05
C GLU A 120 -16.74 7.39 -11.10
N LEU A 121 -15.75 7.75 -10.26
CA LEU A 121 -14.48 7.03 -10.18
C LEU A 121 -14.65 5.62 -9.60
N GLN A 122 -15.57 5.45 -8.66
CA GLN A 122 -15.92 4.14 -8.12
C GLN A 122 -16.54 3.24 -9.19
N GLU A 123 -17.50 3.75 -9.96
CA GLU A 123 -18.14 3.03 -11.05
C GLU A 123 -17.11 2.64 -12.12
N LYS A 124 -16.30 3.58 -12.60
CA LYS A 124 -15.21 3.31 -13.57
C LYS A 124 -14.25 2.23 -13.08
N ARG A 125 -13.88 2.27 -11.79
CA ARG A 125 -13.04 1.24 -11.17
C ARG A 125 -13.74 -0.12 -11.22
N ASP A 126 -15.00 -0.19 -10.84
CA ASP A 126 -15.75 -1.44 -10.73
C ASP A 126 -16.04 -2.06 -12.10
N GLU A 127 -16.36 -1.24 -13.10
CA GLU A 127 -16.51 -1.64 -14.50
C GLU A 127 -15.19 -2.17 -15.07
N ALA A 128 -14.09 -1.44 -14.93
CA ALA A 128 -12.78 -1.88 -15.42
C ALA A 128 -12.35 -3.19 -14.75
N LEU A 129 -12.61 -3.35 -13.44
CA LEU A 129 -12.32 -4.60 -12.72
C LEU A 129 -13.18 -5.76 -13.23
N LYS A 130 -14.45 -5.52 -13.56
CA LYS A 130 -15.34 -6.54 -14.13
C LYS A 130 -14.81 -7.02 -15.48
N VAL A 131 -14.37 -6.11 -16.35
CA VAL A 131 -13.77 -6.45 -17.65
C VAL A 131 -12.46 -7.22 -17.47
N VAL A 132 -11.59 -6.80 -16.54
CA VAL A 132 -10.34 -7.53 -16.24
C VAL A 132 -10.63 -8.97 -15.81
N LYS A 133 -11.63 -9.19 -14.95
CA LYS A 133 -12.01 -10.53 -14.50
C LYS A 133 -12.59 -11.40 -15.62
N ASP A 134 -13.40 -10.83 -16.50
CA ASP A 134 -13.90 -11.53 -17.69
C ASP A 134 -12.75 -11.96 -18.61
N LEU A 135 -11.83 -11.04 -18.93
CA LEU A 135 -10.65 -11.33 -19.74
C LEU A 135 -9.75 -12.39 -19.10
N GLU A 136 -9.59 -12.37 -17.77
CA GLU A 136 -8.89 -13.43 -17.04
C GLU A 136 -9.56 -14.80 -17.22
N GLY A 137 -10.90 -14.85 -17.17
CA GLY A 137 -11.67 -16.06 -17.45
C GLY A 137 -11.42 -16.57 -18.87
N ARG A 138 -11.49 -15.68 -19.87
CA ARG A 138 -11.26 -16.01 -21.28
C ARG A 138 -9.83 -16.49 -21.55
N ILE A 139 -8.83 -15.85 -20.94
CA ILE A 139 -7.42 -16.29 -21.03
C ILE A 139 -7.26 -17.70 -20.46
N LYS A 140 -7.86 -18.00 -19.30
CA LYS A 140 -7.80 -19.33 -18.70
C LYS A 140 -8.47 -20.38 -19.59
N ALA A 141 -9.66 -20.08 -20.12
CA ALA A 141 -10.37 -20.97 -21.03
C ALA A 141 -9.56 -21.24 -22.32
N ASN A 142 -8.94 -20.20 -22.89
CA ASN A 142 -8.06 -20.35 -24.06
C ASN A 142 -6.81 -21.20 -23.73
N GLN A 143 -6.19 -21.03 -22.55
CA GLN A 143 -5.06 -21.84 -22.11
C GLN A 143 -5.44 -23.32 -21.93
N GLU A 144 -6.59 -23.59 -21.32
CA GLU A 144 -7.11 -24.95 -21.14
C GLU A 144 -7.41 -25.60 -22.51
N LEU A 145 -8.07 -24.88 -23.40
CA LEU A 145 -8.31 -25.33 -24.77
C LEU A 145 -7.00 -25.61 -25.50
N SER A 146 -6.01 -24.71 -25.42
CA SER A 146 -4.68 -24.89 -26.02
C SER A 146 -3.99 -26.15 -25.50
N ARG A 147 -4.08 -26.43 -24.18
CA ARG A 147 -3.52 -27.63 -23.57
C ARG A 147 -4.15 -28.90 -24.14
N HIS A 148 -5.47 -28.93 -24.26
CA HIS A 148 -6.17 -30.09 -24.84
C HIS A 148 -5.89 -30.26 -26.33
N VAL A 149 -5.80 -29.17 -27.11
CA VAL A 149 -5.42 -29.22 -28.54
C VAL A 149 -4.01 -29.78 -28.69
N LEU A 150 -3.05 -29.30 -27.90
CA LEU A 150 -1.68 -29.79 -27.92
C LEU A 150 -1.61 -31.28 -27.57
N ALA A 151 -2.24 -31.68 -26.47
CA ALA A 151 -2.28 -33.08 -26.04
C ALA A 151 -2.93 -33.99 -27.09
N TYR A 152 -3.98 -33.54 -27.77
CA TYR A 152 -4.63 -34.29 -28.82
C TYR A 152 -3.72 -34.46 -30.05
N VAL A 153 -3.14 -33.36 -30.54
CA VAL A 153 -2.27 -33.37 -31.73
C VAL A 153 -1.02 -34.22 -31.50
N GLN A 154 -0.35 -34.08 -30.35
CA GLN A 154 0.88 -34.83 -30.04
C GLN A 154 0.63 -36.32 -29.89
N ASN A 155 -0.49 -36.71 -29.26
CA ASN A 155 -0.76 -38.09 -28.90
C ASN A 155 -1.62 -38.86 -29.91
N LYS A 156 -2.17 -38.18 -30.93
CA LYS A 156 -3.00 -38.78 -31.99
C LYS A 156 -2.30 -39.95 -32.69
N LYS A 157 -0.98 -39.87 -32.89
CA LYS A 157 -0.18 -40.93 -33.53
C LYS A 157 -0.21 -42.25 -32.73
N PHE A 158 -0.13 -42.17 -31.40
CA PHE A 158 -0.16 -43.36 -30.54
C PHE A 158 -1.55 -44.00 -30.55
N ALA A 159 -2.61 -43.18 -30.54
CA ALA A 159 -3.98 -43.67 -30.67
C ALA A 159 -4.25 -44.35 -32.02
N GLN A 160 -3.60 -43.90 -33.11
CA GLN A 160 -3.66 -44.57 -34.42
C GLN A 160 -2.84 -45.87 -34.43
N GLN A 161 -1.63 -45.87 -33.87
CA GLN A 161 -0.74 -47.04 -33.83
C GLN A 161 -1.31 -48.20 -33.00
N VAL A 162 -2.06 -47.94 -31.92
CA VAL A 162 -2.78 -48.99 -31.16
C VAL A 162 -3.68 -49.83 -32.07
N LYS A 163 -4.31 -49.22 -33.09
CA LYS A 163 -5.26 -49.92 -33.98
C LYS A 163 -4.58 -50.85 -34.98
N THR A 164 -3.31 -50.59 -35.29
CA THR A 164 -2.53 -51.33 -36.29
C THR A 164 -1.40 -52.16 -35.67
N ALA A 165 -1.24 -52.10 -34.35
CA ALA A 165 -0.19 -52.82 -33.63
C ALA A 165 -0.44 -54.34 -33.66
N LYS A 166 0.63 -55.11 -33.88
CA LYS A 166 0.59 -56.58 -33.83
C LYS A 166 0.22 -57.12 -32.44
N ASN A 167 0.60 -56.42 -31.38
CA ASN A 167 0.22 -56.72 -30.01
C ASN A 167 -0.34 -55.45 -29.32
N PRO A 168 -1.67 -55.24 -29.36
CA PRO A 168 -2.28 -54.01 -28.87
C PRO A 168 -2.19 -53.80 -27.35
N GLU A 169 -2.14 -54.87 -26.56
CA GLU A 169 -2.14 -54.75 -25.10
C GLU A 169 -0.81 -54.24 -24.57
N THR A 170 0.30 -54.83 -25.01
CA THR A 170 1.64 -54.38 -24.61
C THR A 170 1.92 -52.95 -25.08
N PHE A 171 1.43 -52.56 -26.25
CA PHE A 171 1.55 -51.19 -26.75
C PHE A 171 0.76 -50.19 -25.88
N ARG A 172 -0.43 -50.56 -25.41
CA ARG A 172 -1.24 -49.72 -24.50
C ARG A 172 -0.56 -49.52 -23.15
N GLU A 173 0.11 -50.54 -22.63
CA GLU A 173 0.87 -50.43 -21.39
C GLU A 173 2.09 -49.52 -21.55
N GLN A 174 2.83 -49.65 -22.66
CA GLN A 174 4.01 -48.84 -22.96
C GLN A 174 3.68 -47.35 -23.17
N HIS A 175 2.55 -47.04 -23.81
CA HIS A 175 2.12 -45.67 -24.12
C HIS A 175 0.90 -45.23 -23.30
N ARG A 176 0.77 -45.74 -22.07
CA ARG A 176 -0.41 -45.53 -21.22
C ARG A 176 -0.67 -44.05 -20.94
N ALA A 177 0.38 -43.28 -20.68
CA ALA A 177 0.27 -41.86 -20.36
C ALA A 177 -0.23 -41.04 -21.55
N GLU A 178 0.33 -41.28 -22.74
CA GLU A 178 0.00 -40.61 -23.99
C GLU A 178 -1.43 -40.92 -24.43
N LEU A 179 -1.84 -42.19 -24.31
CA LEU A 179 -3.20 -42.62 -24.62
C LEU A 179 -4.22 -42.02 -23.64
N THR A 180 -3.90 -41.95 -22.35
CA THR A 180 -4.75 -41.30 -21.35
C THR A 180 -4.89 -39.81 -21.64
N ALA A 181 -3.80 -39.12 -21.98
CA ALA A 181 -3.83 -37.70 -22.34
C ALA A 181 -4.67 -37.44 -23.62
N TYR A 182 -4.56 -38.32 -24.63
CA TYR A 182 -5.39 -38.25 -25.83
C TYR A 182 -6.88 -38.44 -25.53
N GLN A 183 -7.22 -39.45 -24.71
CA GLN A 183 -8.60 -39.74 -24.32
C GLN A 183 -9.21 -38.58 -23.50
N ALA A 184 -8.45 -38.01 -22.56
CA ALA A 184 -8.88 -36.85 -21.79
C ALA A 184 -9.16 -35.63 -22.68
N ALA A 185 -8.29 -35.36 -23.66
CA ALA A 185 -8.51 -34.28 -24.63
C ALA A 185 -9.73 -34.54 -25.52
N ALA A 186 -9.93 -35.77 -26.00
CA ALA A 186 -11.11 -36.13 -26.78
C ALA A 186 -12.41 -36.00 -25.97
N ALA A 187 -12.40 -36.40 -24.69
CA ALA A 187 -13.53 -36.23 -23.79
C ALA A 187 -13.85 -34.74 -23.55
N TYR A 188 -12.84 -33.90 -23.38
CA TYR A 188 -12.99 -32.45 -23.26
C TYR A 188 -13.68 -31.84 -24.50
N PHE A 189 -13.22 -32.16 -25.72
CA PHE A 189 -13.86 -31.65 -26.94
C PHE A 189 -15.30 -32.12 -27.11
N LYS A 190 -15.59 -33.37 -26.72
CA LYS A 190 -16.96 -33.91 -26.73
C LYS A 190 -17.86 -33.16 -25.76
N ALA A 191 -17.38 -32.89 -24.54
CA ALA A 191 -18.13 -32.13 -23.52
C ALA A 191 -18.41 -30.68 -23.97
N GLN A 192 -17.41 -30.03 -24.59
CA GLN A 192 -17.51 -28.66 -25.08
C GLN A 192 -18.17 -28.54 -26.47
N LYS A 193 -18.66 -29.64 -27.06
CA LYS A 193 -19.26 -29.70 -28.40
C LYS A 193 -18.38 -29.11 -29.50
N ILE A 194 -17.05 -29.22 -29.35
CA ILE A 194 -16.07 -28.70 -30.30
C ILE A 194 -15.99 -29.67 -31.48
N THR A 195 -16.51 -29.26 -32.64
CA THR A 195 -16.51 -30.08 -33.87
C THR A 195 -15.28 -29.79 -34.76
N LYS A 196 -14.73 -28.58 -34.70
CA LYS A 196 -13.54 -28.16 -35.43
C LYS A 196 -12.45 -27.75 -34.45
N LEU A 197 -11.29 -28.40 -34.54
CA LEU A 197 -10.12 -28.07 -33.73
C LEU A 197 -9.51 -26.75 -34.20
N PRO A 198 -9.44 -25.72 -33.34
CA PRO A 198 -8.72 -24.50 -33.65
C PRO A 198 -7.22 -24.78 -33.79
N SER A 199 -6.52 -24.00 -34.60
CA SER A 199 -5.06 -24.12 -34.71
C SER A 199 -4.39 -23.54 -33.47
N LEU A 200 -3.28 -24.16 -33.04
CA LEU A 200 -2.50 -23.66 -31.90
C LEU A 200 -2.03 -22.21 -32.12
N LYS A 201 -1.63 -21.87 -33.35
CA LYS A 201 -1.24 -20.50 -33.73
C LYS A 201 -2.37 -19.48 -33.54
N GLN A 202 -3.61 -19.85 -33.89
CA GLN A 202 -4.78 -18.98 -33.68
C GLN A 202 -5.06 -18.78 -32.19
N LEU A 203 -4.98 -19.84 -31.39
CA LEU A 203 -5.18 -19.75 -29.95
C LEU A 203 -4.10 -18.88 -29.27
N GLU A 204 -2.85 -19.00 -29.72
CA GLU A 204 -1.75 -18.15 -29.26
C GLU A 204 -1.98 -16.68 -29.59
N ALA A 205 -2.34 -16.36 -30.84
CA ALA A 205 -2.64 -15.00 -31.27
C ALA A 205 -3.83 -14.40 -30.49
N GLU A 206 -4.91 -15.16 -30.29
CA GLU A 206 -6.05 -14.75 -29.48
C GLU A 206 -5.64 -14.48 -28.04
N ARG A 207 -4.81 -15.35 -27.45
CA ARG A 207 -4.32 -15.17 -26.08
C ARG A 207 -3.49 -13.90 -25.93
N GLU A 208 -2.61 -13.61 -26.88
CA GLU A 208 -1.81 -12.37 -26.89
C GLU A 208 -2.68 -11.13 -26.98
N GLN A 209 -3.74 -11.16 -27.80
CA GLN A 209 -4.73 -10.09 -27.87
C GLN A 209 -5.47 -9.91 -26.53
N LEU A 210 -5.96 -11.00 -25.93
CA LEU A 210 -6.63 -10.97 -24.63
C LEU A 210 -5.73 -10.42 -23.52
N ILE A 211 -4.45 -10.80 -23.51
CA ILE A 211 -3.48 -10.30 -22.54
C ILE A 211 -3.24 -8.79 -22.74
N SER A 212 -3.10 -8.35 -23.99
CA SER A 212 -2.91 -6.95 -24.33
C SER A 212 -4.11 -6.10 -23.95
N GLU A 213 -5.32 -6.59 -24.21
CA GLU A 213 -6.57 -5.96 -23.82
C GLU A 213 -6.71 -5.90 -22.28
N LYS A 214 -6.41 -7.01 -21.59
CA LYS A 214 -6.41 -7.07 -20.13
C LYS A 214 -5.46 -6.02 -19.54
N ALA A 215 -4.27 -5.86 -20.11
CA ALA A 215 -3.29 -4.87 -19.63
C ALA A 215 -3.85 -3.44 -19.70
N ARG A 216 -4.56 -3.09 -20.79
CA ARG A 216 -5.19 -1.76 -20.95
C ARG A 216 -6.26 -1.51 -19.89
N PHE A 217 -7.19 -2.45 -19.71
CA PHE A 217 -8.24 -2.31 -18.69
C PHE A 217 -7.69 -2.36 -17.27
N TYR A 218 -6.61 -3.11 -17.03
CA TYR A 218 -5.96 -3.15 -15.73
C TYR A 218 -5.31 -1.82 -15.37
N GLU A 219 -4.68 -1.14 -16.33
CA GLU A 219 -4.12 0.18 -16.08
C GLU A 219 -5.23 1.22 -15.81
N ALA A 220 -6.30 1.21 -16.61
CA ALA A 220 -7.48 2.05 -16.35
C ALA A 220 -8.08 1.80 -14.95
N TYR A 221 -8.19 0.54 -14.53
CA TYR A 221 -8.61 0.16 -13.19
C TYR A 221 -7.66 0.72 -12.11
N ARG A 222 -6.34 0.62 -12.31
CA ARG A 222 -5.35 1.11 -11.33
C ARG A 222 -5.41 2.63 -11.18
N GLU A 223 -5.51 3.36 -12.28
CA GLU A 223 -5.64 4.80 -12.27
C GLU A 223 -6.94 5.24 -11.58
N ALA A 224 -8.08 4.67 -11.98
CA ALA A 224 -9.38 4.95 -11.37
C ALA A 224 -9.37 4.62 -9.87
N LYS A 225 -8.82 3.45 -9.48
CA LYS A 225 -8.70 3.06 -8.08
C LYS A 225 -7.84 4.01 -7.28
N LYS A 226 -6.70 4.46 -7.83
CA LYS A 226 -5.80 5.39 -7.16
C LYS A 226 -6.50 6.73 -6.92
N ALA A 227 -7.10 7.30 -7.96
CA ALA A 227 -7.83 8.56 -7.87
C ALA A 227 -9.02 8.45 -6.91
N TRP A 228 -9.78 7.36 -6.98
CA TRP A 228 -10.90 7.08 -6.07
C TRP A 228 -10.44 7.01 -4.61
N MET A 229 -9.35 6.29 -4.31
CA MET A 229 -8.84 6.18 -2.93
C MET A 229 -8.38 7.54 -2.38
N GLU A 230 -7.68 8.34 -3.20
CA GLU A 230 -7.21 9.66 -2.80
C GLU A 230 -8.38 10.62 -2.56
N LEU A 231 -9.34 10.72 -3.50
CA LEU A 231 -10.51 11.59 -3.36
C LEU A 231 -11.45 11.13 -2.25
N SER A 232 -11.68 9.83 -2.08
CA SER A 232 -12.52 9.31 -0.99
C SER A 232 -11.90 9.58 0.39
N THR A 233 -10.57 9.50 0.50
CA THR A 233 -9.87 9.88 1.75
C THR A 233 -10.02 11.38 2.01
N ALA A 234 -9.84 12.22 0.99
CA ALA A 234 -10.01 13.66 1.10
C ALA A 234 -11.45 14.06 1.49
N GLN A 235 -12.45 13.40 0.90
CA GLN A 235 -13.87 13.55 1.23
C GLN A 235 -14.15 13.21 2.70
N GLN A 236 -13.61 12.10 3.20
CA GLN A 236 -13.76 11.73 4.61
C GLN A 236 -13.05 12.71 5.55
N ASN A 237 -11.93 13.30 5.13
CA ASN A 237 -11.24 14.33 5.90
C ASN A 237 -12.09 15.60 6.01
N LEU A 238 -12.69 16.04 4.90
CA LEU A 238 -13.63 17.17 4.89
C LEU A 238 -14.81 16.91 5.84
N ALA A 239 -15.46 15.75 5.74
CA ALA A 239 -16.56 15.39 6.61
C ALA A 239 -16.15 15.29 8.10
N SER A 240 -14.91 14.88 8.38
CA SER A 240 -14.40 14.81 9.75
C SER A 240 -14.10 16.18 10.34
N MET A 241 -13.62 17.12 9.52
CA MET A 241 -13.42 18.52 9.91
C MET A 241 -14.75 19.19 10.26
N LEU A 242 -15.76 19.06 9.38
CA LEU A 242 -17.09 19.63 9.60
C LEU A 242 -17.72 19.11 10.91
N ARG A 243 -17.62 17.79 11.17
CA ARG A 243 -18.08 17.20 12.44
C ARG A 243 -17.31 17.69 13.67
N GLN A 244 -16.02 18.02 13.52
CA GLN A 244 -15.24 18.60 14.62
C GLN A 244 -15.71 20.02 14.91
N ASP A 245 -15.92 20.82 13.87
CA ASP A 245 -16.41 22.21 14.00
C ASP A 245 -17.79 22.24 14.68
N GLU A 246 -18.72 21.36 14.29
CA GLU A 246 -20.03 21.21 14.94
C GLU A 246 -19.90 20.88 16.45
N ARG A 247 -19.00 19.95 16.82
CA ARG A 247 -18.76 19.60 18.23
C ARG A 247 -18.20 20.77 19.02
N HIS A 248 -17.35 21.60 18.41
CA HIS A 248 -16.81 22.80 19.05
C HIS A 248 -17.91 23.85 19.26
N GLN A 249 -18.76 24.10 18.26
CA GLN A 249 -19.88 25.06 18.38
C GLN A 249 -20.89 24.66 19.45
N VAL A 250 -21.23 23.37 19.58
CA VAL A 250 -22.13 22.89 20.65
C VAL A 250 -21.53 23.09 22.04
N GLN A 251 -20.21 22.91 22.19
CA GLN A 251 -19.53 23.14 23.47
C GLN A 251 -19.42 24.63 23.83
N GLU A 252 -19.22 25.51 22.84
CA GLU A 252 -19.17 26.96 23.05
C GLU A 252 -20.57 27.57 23.28
N GLY A 253 -21.60 27.12 22.55
CA GLY A 253 -22.98 27.56 22.75
C GLY A 253 -23.59 27.13 24.09
N GLY A 254 -23.22 25.94 24.59
CA GLY A 254 -23.66 25.46 25.90
C GLY A 254 -23.05 26.22 27.10
N LEU A 255 -22.01 27.03 26.89
CA LEU A 255 -21.41 27.88 27.91
C LEU A 255 -22.09 29.25 28.05
N HIS A 256 -22.98 29.63 27.12
CA HIS A 256 -23.67 30.93 27.14
C HIS A 256 -25.13 30.88 27.61
N ASP A 257 -25.73 29.71 27.80
CA ASP A 257 -27.13 29.56 28.25
C ASP A 257 -27.30 29.50 29.79
N THR A 258 -26.24 29.68 30.58
CA THR A 258 -26.34 29.64 32.07
C THR A 258 -26.40 31.00 32.77
N ASP A 259 -26.32 32.13 32.06
CA ASP A 259 -26.27 33.47 32.68
C ASP A 259 -27.47 34.38 32.31
N ILE A 260 -28.71 33.86 32.37
CA ILE A 260 -29.91 34.69 32.50
C ILE A 260 -30.82 34.13 33.60
N ALA A 261 -30.40 34.33 34.84
CA ALA A 261 -31.31 34.42 35.99
C ALA A 261 -30.58 35.07 37.17
N HIS A 262 -30.75 36.38 37.34
CA HIS A 262 -30.97 37.03 38.63
C HIS A 262 -31.46 38.47 38.43
#